data_AF-A0A7V6P8G3-F1
#
_entry.id   AF-A0A7V6P8G3-F1
#
_cell.length_a   1.000
_cell.length_b   1.000
_cell.length_c   1.000
_cell.angle_alpha   90.00
_cell.angle_beta   90.00
_cell.angle_gamma   90.00
#
_symmetry.space_group_name_H-M   'P 1'
#
loop_
_entity.id
_entity.type
_entity.pdbx_description
1 polymer ?
#
loop_
_entity_poly.entity_id
_entity_poly.type
_entity_poly.pdbx_seq_one_letter_code
_entity_poly.pdbx_strand_id
1 'polypeptide(L)'
;MTSLPARARAGSHFRKPSVIPGFGLTFGFSVAYLTLLILIPLAALVLRSSEVGISGFWRLVTDERTLKALETSFGTAFIAALVNVVFGVILAWVLVRYRFPGHRFVDAIVDIPFALPTAVAG
;
A
#
# COMPACT_ATOMS: atom_id res chain seq x y z
N MET A 1 48.17 37.21 12.81
CA MET A 1 48.88 36.08 12.18
C MET A 1 48.66 34.89 13.10
N THR A 2 47.95 33.81 12.81
CA THR A 2 47.52 33.15 11.56
C THR A 2 46.60 32.02 12.08
N SER A 3 45.30 32.01 11.76
CA SER A 3 44.66 31.04 10.84
C SER A 3 44.82 29.57 11.30
N LEU A 4 43.80 28.75 11.58
CA LEU A 4 42.66 28.35 10.74
C LEU A 4 41.67 27.46 11.54
N PRO A 5 40.42 27.29 11.03
CA PRO A 5 39.35 26.53 11.67
C PRO A 5 39.30 25.03 11.28
N ALA A 6 38.46 24.29 12.02
CA ALA A 6 37.64 23.13 11.61
C ALA A 6 38.32 21.86 11.05
N ARG A 7 38.02 20.73 11.72
CA ARG A 7 37.60 19.51 11.02
C ARG A 7 36.72 18.66 11.93
N ALA A 8 35.43 19.00 11.98
CA ALA A 8 34.41 18.03 12.33
C ALA A 8 34.48 16.92 11.28
N ARG A 9 35.05 15.77 11.65
CA ARG A 9 35.01 14.58 10.80
C ARG A 9 33.56 14.12 10.76
N ALA A 10 32.89 14.38 9.63
CA ALA A 10 31.65 13.73 9.26
C ALA A 10 31.95 12.22 9.09
N GLY A 11 31.81 11.46 10.18
CA GLY A 11 31.83 10.01 10.13
C GLY A 11 30.54 9.55 9.45
N SER A 12 30.65 9.06 8.23
CA SER A 12 29.56 8.35 7.57
C SER A 12 29.17 7.15 8.43
N HIS A 13 27.94 7.13 8.96
CA HIS A 13 27.39 5.95 9.62
C HIS A 13 27.11 4.86 8.57
N PHE A 14 28.16 4.15 8.18
CA PHE A 14 28.08 2.98 7.30
C PHE A 14 27.63 1.76 8.13
N ARG A 15 26.50 1.20 7.70
CA ARG A 15 25.84 -0.08 8.04
C ARG A 15 26.49 -0.92 9.15
N LYS A 16 25.73 -1.10 10.24
CA LYS A 16 26.02 -2.10 11.29
C LYS A 16 26.03 -3.51 10.67
N PRO A 17 27.06 -4.34 10.89
CA PRO A 17 27.08 -5.72 10.41
C PRO A 17 25.99 -6.55 11.11
N SER A 18 25.18 -7.28 10.35
CA SER A 18 24.15 -8.17 10.88
C SER A 18 24.79 -9.35 11.62
N VAL A 19 24.29 -9.65 12.82
CA VAL A 19 24.79 -10.69 13.74
C VAL A 19 24.65 -12.12 13.16
N ILE A 20 23.94 -12.28 12.04
CA ILE A 20 23.73 -13.55 11.33
C ILE A 20 24.62 -13.56 10.07
N PRO A 21 25.55 -14.52 9.92
CA PRO A 21 26.34 -14.65 8.70
C PRO A 21 25.41 -14.93 7.51
N GLY A 22 25.57 -14.16 6.42
CA GLY A 22 24.77 -14.33 5.20
C GLY A 22 23.43 -13.61 5.16
N PHE A 23 23.01 -12.91 6.22
CA PHE A 23 21.71 -12.19 6.27
C PHE A 23 21.50 -11.21 5.11
N GLY A 24 22.52 -10.43 4.73
CA GLY A 24 22.39 -9.50 3.61
C GLY A 24 22.13 -10.19 2.28
N LEU A 25 22.71 -11.38 2.08
CA LEU A 25 22.58 -12.15 0.84
C LEU A 25 21.23 -12.86 0.77
N THR A 26 20.81 -13.51 1.85
CA THR A 26 19.51 -14.17 1.93
C THR A 26 18.37 -13.15 1.89
N PHE A 27 18.49 -12.03 2.61
CA PHE A 27 17.53 -10.94 2.55
C PHE A 27 17.44 -10.32 1.15
N GLY A 28 18.58 -10.05 0.51
CA GLY A 28 18.61 -9.53 -0.86
C GLY A 28 17.95 -10.50 -1.85
N PHE A 29 18.23 -11.80 -1.72
CA PHE A 29 17.61 -12.84 -2.54
C PHE A 29 16.10 -12.96 -2.29
N SER A 30 15.65 -12.97 -1.03
CA SER A 30 14.23 -13.03 -0.69
C SER A 30 13.46 -11.81 -1.21
N VAL A 31 14.00 -10.60 -1.05
CA VAL A 31 13.38 -9.38 -1.57
C VAL A 31 13.35 -9.44 -3.10
N ALA A 32 14.47 -9.74 -3.75
CA ALA A 32 14.52 -9.86 -5.21
C ALA A 32 13.49 -10.89 -5.72
N TYR A 33 13.43 -12.07 -5.11
CA TYR A 33 12.49 -13.13 -5.46
C TYR A 33 11.02 -12.67 -5.34
N LEU A 34 10.63 -12.08 -4.20
CA LEU A 34 9.26 -11.57 -4.00
C LEU A 34 8.93 -10.44 -4.97
N THR A 35 9.89 -9.55 -5.22
CA THR A 35 9.74 -8.44 -6.17
C THR A 35 9.57 -8.95 -7.59
N LEU A 36 10.38 -9.91 -8.03
CA LEU A 36 10.24 -10.55 -9.35
C LEU A 36 8.90 -11.28 -9.48
N LEU A 37 8.46 -11.99 -8.43
CA LEU A 37 7.18 -12.70 -8.42
C LEU A 37 6.00 -11.75 -8.69
N ILE A 38 6.04 -10.52 -8.16
CA ILE A 38 5.01 -9.49 -8.39
C ILE A 38 5.24 -8.75 -9.72
N LEU A 39 6.48 -8.45 -10.08
CA LEU A 39 6.81 -7.67 -11.27
C LEU A 39 6.54 -8.43 -12.56
N ILE A 40 6.77 -9.75 -12.61
CA ILE A 40 6.53 -10.55 -13.82
C ILE A 40 5.09 -10.43 -14.33
N PRO A 41 4.03 -10.67 -13.53
CA PRO A 41 2.66 -10.53 -14.00
C PRO A 41 2.28 -9.08 -14.30
N LEU A 42 2.79 -8.11 -13.56
CA LEU A 42 2.57 -6.69 -13.86
C LEU A 42 3.21 -6.28 -15.19
N ALA A 43 4.44 -6.73 -15.47
CA ALA A 43 5.11 -6.51 -16.73
C ALA A 43 4.35 -7.18 -17.88
N ALA A 44 3.89 -8.43 -17.69
CA ALA A 44 3.06 -9.12 -18.66
C ALA A 44 1.75 -8.36 -18.95
N LEU A 45 1.07 -7.84 -17.92
CA LEU A 45 -0.12 -7.00 -18.09
C LEU A 45 0.18 -5.77 -18.95
N VAL A 46 1.26 -5.05 -18.65
CA VAL A 46 1.66 -3.85 -19.41
C VAL A 46 1.99 -4.20 -20.86
N LEU A 47 2.73 -5.27 -21.11
CA LEU A 47 3.06 -5.73 -22.45
C LEU A 47 1.79 -6.06 -23.25
N ARG A 48 0.85 -6.80 -22.66
CA ARG A 48 -0.43 -7.14 -23.30
C ARG A 48 -1.30 -5.91 -23.55
N SER A 49 -1.39 -4.98 -22.60
CA SER A 49 -2.12 -3.72 -22.80
C SER A 49 -1.49 -2.85 -23.89
N SER A 50 -0.17 -2.95 -24.11
CA SER A 50 0.54 -2.20 -25.15
C SER A 50 0.27 -2.72 -26.57
N GLU A 51 -0.13 -3.98 -26.74
CA GLU A 51 -0.50 -4.58 -28.04
C GLU A 51 -1.72 -3.88 -28.68
N VAL A 52 -2.59 -3.27 -27.86
CA VAL A 52 -3.78 -2.53 -28.30
C VAL A 52 -3.42 -1.20 -28.99
N GLY A 53 -2.20 -0.70 -28.79
CA GLY A 53 -1.71 0.56 -29.34
C GLY A 53 -2.39 1.80 -28.75
N ILE A 54 -1.82 2.97 -29.03
CA ILE A 54 -2.30 4.27 -28.50
C ILE A 54 -3.70 4.60 -29.03
N SER A 55 -4.01 4.26 -30.28
CA SER A 55 -5.32 4.48 -30.90
C SER A 55 -6.39 3.56 -30.32
N GLY A 56 -6.08 2.28 -30.09
CA GLY A 56 -6.99 1.34 -29.45
C GLY A 56 -7.22 1.68 -27.97
N PHE A 57 -6.18 2.13 -27.26
CA PHE A 57 -6.28 2.63 -25.90
C PHE A 57 -7.22 3.85 -25.81
N TRP A 58 -7.05 4.84 -26.69
CA TRP A 58 -7.91 6.02 -26.70
C TRP A 58 -9.37 5.63 -26.94
N ARG A 59 -9.63 4.76 -27.91
CA ARG A 59 -10.97 4.25 -28.20
C ARG A 59 -11.59 3.52 -27.00
N LEU A 60 -10.81 2.72 -26.28
CA LEU A 60 -11.28 1.96 -25.11
C LEU A 60 -11.59 2.88 -23.93
N VAL A 61 -10.77 3.91 -23.70
CA VAL A 61 -10.96 4.90 -22.63
C VAL A 61 -12.13 5.82 -22.91
N THR A 62 -12.37 6.21 -24.16
CA THR A 62 -13.52 7.03 -24.56
C THR A 62 -14.80 6.24 -24.78
N ASP A 63 -14.74 4.91 -24.69
CA ASP A 63 -15.93 4.07 -24.82
C ASP A 63 -16.92 4.37 -23.69
N GLU A 64 -18.20 4.52 -24.05
CA GLU A 64 -19.24 4.93 -23.10
C GLU A 64 -19.34 3.97 -21.93
N ARG A 65 -19.19 2.67 -22.19
CA ARG A 65 -19.19 1.63 -21.17
C ARG A 65 -18.03 1.79 -20.19
N THR A 66 -16.81 2.06 -20.69
CA THR A 66 -15.63 2.26 -19.85
C THR A 66 -15.78 3.51 -19.00
N LEU A 67 -16.23 4.62 -19.59
CA LEU A 67 -16.45 5.87 -18.86
C LEU A 67 -17.50 5.70 -17.76
N LYS A 68 -18.62 5.02 -18.04
CA LYS A 68 -19.66 4.74 -17.03
C LYS A 68 -19.17 3.82 -15.92
N ALA A 69 -18.35 2.83 -16.26
CA ALA A 69 -17.69 1.97 -15.27
C ALA A 69 -16.76 2.79 -14.37
N LEU A 70 -15.90 3.65 -14.94
CA LEU A 70 -14.99 4.51 -14.19
C LEU A 70 -15.76 5.52 -13.31
N GLU A 71 -16.80 6.16 -13.83
CA GLU A 71 -17.68 7.07 -13.08
C GLU A 71 -18.26 6.36 -11.85
N THR A 72 -18.80 5.15 -12.03
CA THR A 72 -19.36 4.35 -10.94
C THR A 72 -18.27 3.94 -9.95
N SER A 73 -17.13 3.42 -10.41
CA SER A 73 -16.05 2.96 -9.54
C SER A 73 -15.46 4.10 -8.71
N PHE A 74 -15.11 5.22 -9.33
CA PHE A 74 -14.56 6.37 -8.62
C PHE A 74 -15.62 7.06 -7.75
N GLY A 75 -16.85 7.23 -8.24
CA GLY A 75 -17.94 7.84 -7.49
C GLY A 75 -18.27 7.04 -6.23
N THR A 76 -18.46 5.72 -6.36
CA THR A 76 -18.74 4.85 -5.22
C THR A 76 -17.56 4.76 -4.25
N ALA A 77 -16.32 4.63 -4.75
CA ALA A 77 -15.13 4.61 -3.91
C ALA A 77 -14.94 5.92 -3.15
N PHE A 78 -15.22 7.07 -3.78
CA PHE A 78 -15.13 8.38 -3.14
C PHE A 78 -16.15 8.55 -2.03
N ILE A 79 -17.43 8.21 -2.29
CA ILE A 79 -18.48 8.25 -1.27
C ILE A 79 -18.15 7.29 -0.13
N ALA A 80 -17.75 6.06 -0.44
CA ALA A 80 -17.34 5.07 0.55
C ALA A 80 -16.16 5.55 1.40
N ALA A 81 -15.16 6.20 0.79
CA ALA A 81 -14.02 6.77 1.50
C ALA A 81 -14.45 7.89 2.45
N LEU A 82 -15.33 8.81 2.02
CA LEU A 82 -15.87 9.86 2.89
C LEU A 82 -16.62 9.29 4.09
N VAL A 83 -17.51 8.32 3.84
CA VAL A 83 -18.24 7.60 4.89
C VAL A 83 -17.24 6.93 5.84
N ASN A 84 -16.25 6.21 5.31
CA ASN A 84 -15.23 5.53 6.11
C ASN A 84 -14.39 6.51 6.94
N VAL A 85 -14.05 7.69 6.41
CA VAL A 85 -13.34 8.71 7.18
C VAL A 85 -14.20 9.22 8.33
N VAL A 86 -15.46 9.56 8.09
CA VAL A 86 -16.34 10.08 9.15
C VAL A 86 -16.56 9.03 10.24
N PHE A 87 -17.07 7.86 9.88
CA PHE A 87 -17.41 6.83 10.87
C PHE A 87 -16.17 6.13 11.45
N GLY A 88 -15.16 5.87 10.62
CA GLY A 88 -13.90 5.25 11.06
C GLY A 88 -13.15 6.13 12.05
N VAL A 89 -13.09 7.46 11.83
CA VAL A 89 -12.46 8.38 12.78
C VAL A 89 -13.24 8.44 14.10
N ILE A 90 -14.57 8.52 14.05
CA ILE A 90 -15.41 8.50 15.26
C ILE A 90 -15.18 7.21 16.05
N LEU A 91 -15.25 6.06 15.37
CA LEU A 91 -15.10 4.75 15.99
C LEU A 91 -13.71 4.56 16.60
N ALA A 92 -12.66 4.90 15.84
CA ALA A 92 -11.28 4.85 16.33
C ALA A 92 -11.09 5.77 17.54
N TRP A 93 -11.64 6.98 17.50
CA TRP A 93 -11.57 7.92 18.61
C TRP A 93 -12.25 7.37 19.87
N VAL A 94 -13.44 6.78 19.72
CA VAL A 94 -14.19 6.19 20.84
C VAL A 94 -13.43 5.01 21.45
N LEU A 95 -12.94 4.09 20.62
CA LEU A 95 -12.26 2.86 21.07
C LEU A 95 -10.92 3.16 21.75
N VAL A 96 -10.20 4.20 21.32
CA VAL A 96 -8.91 4.60 21.91
C VAL A 96 -9.10 5.46 23.16
N ARG A 97 -10.11 6.34 23.19
CA ARG A 97 -10.25 7.35 24.24
C ARG A 97 -11.14 6.93 25.42
N TYR A 98 -12.08 6.01 25.22
CA TYR A 98 -13.06 5.62 26.25
C TYR A 98 -12.98 4.13 26.58
N ARG A 99 -13.18 3.79 27.86
CA ARG A 99 -13.34 2.40 28.31
C ARG A 99 -14.78 2.20 28.79
N PHE A 100 -15.54 1.38 28.06
CA PHE A 100 -16.95 1.07 28.33
C PHE A 100 -17.19 -0.45 28.35
N PRO A 101 -18.21 -0.95 29.07
CA PRO A 101 -18.54 -2.37 29.07
C PRO A 101 -18.96 -2.81 27.65
N GLY A 102 -18.29 -3.82 27.10
CA GLY A 102 -18.50 -4.28 25.71
C GLY A 102 -17.47 -3.77 24.69
N HIS A 103 -16.50 -2.94 25.10
CA HIS A 103 -15.40 -2.44 24.24
C HIS A 103 -14.73 -3.54 23.41
N ARG A 104 -14.33 -4.66 24.03
CA ARG A 104 -13.64 -5.77 23.35
C ARG A 104 -14.49 -6.46 22.27
N PHE A 105 -15.82 -6.44 22.39
CA PHE A 105 -16.70 -7.02 21.39
C PHE A 105 -16.79 -6.12 20.15
N VAL A 106 -16.92 -4.82 20.36
CA VAL A 106 -16.92 -3.82 19.27
C VAL A 106 -15.57 -3.82 18.55
N ASP A 107 -14.46 -3.84 19.31
CA ASP A 107 -13.10 -3.92 18.78
C ASP A 107 -12.92 -5.15 17.88
N ALA A 108 -13.37 -6.32 18.35
CA ALA A 108 -13.32 -7.56 17.56
C ALA A 108 -14.17 -7.48 16.28
N ILE A 109 -15.38 -6.92 16.33
CA ILE A 109 -16.24 -6.78 15.13
C ILE A 109 -15.55 -5.96 14.04
N VAL A 110 -14.84 -4.91 14.41
CA VAL A 110 -14.12 -4.05 13.48
C VAL A 110 -12.94 -4.77 12.82
N ASP A 111 -12.27 -5.65 13.56
CA ASP A 111 -11.11 -6.41 13.08
C ASP A 111 -11.48 -7.66 12.27
N ILE A 112 -12.65 -8.27 12.53
CA ILE A 112 -13.14 -9.46 11.84
C ILE A 112 -13.06 -9.40 10.30
N PRO A 113 -13.53 -8.34 9.60
CA PRO A 113 -13.48 -8.32 8.13
C PRO A 113 -12.06 -8.42 7.57
N PHE A 114 -11.04 -8.00 8.32
CA PHE A 114 -9.63 -8.12 7.91
C PHE A 114 -9.07 -9.52 8.16
N ALA A 115 -9.62 -10.26 9.13
CA ALA A 115 -9.27 -11.64 9.42
C ALA A 115 -9.97 -12.64 8.49
N LEU A 116 -11.08 -12.24 7.86
CA LEU A 116 -11.86 -13.12 6.99
C LEU A 116 -11.27 -13.18 5.57
N PRO A 117 -11.15 -14.38 4.98
CA PRO A 117 -10.80 -14.52 3.57
C PRO A 117 -11.85 -13.83 2.69
N THR A 118 -11.39 -13.05 1.71
CA THR A 118 -12.26 -12.37 0.72
C THR A 118 -13.17 -13.33 -0.05
N ALA A 119 -12.85 -14.62 -0.07
CA ALA A 119 -13.68 -15.69 -0.64
C ALA A 119 -15.01 -15.93 0.09
N VAL A 120 -15.21 -15.40 1.31
CA VAL A 120 -16.40 -15.65 2.14
C VAL A 120 -17.30 -14.41 2.27
N ALA A 121 -16.80 -13.22 1.94
CA ALA A 121 -17.51 -11.96 2.13
C ALA A 121 -18.27 -11.46 0.88
N GLY A 122 -18.19 -12.20 -0.23
CA GLY A 122 -18.85 -11.91 -1.51
C GLY A 122 -20.13 -12.71 -1.71
#